data_AF-A0A1K2HPK2-F1
#
_entry.id   AF-A0A1K2HPK2-F1
#
_cell.length_a   1.000
_cell.length_b   1.000
_cell.length_c   1.000
_cell.angle_alpha   90.00
_cell.angle_beta   90.00
_cell.angle_gamma   90.00
#
_symmetry.space_group_name_H-M   'P 1'
#
loop_
_entity.id
_entity.type
_entity.pdbx_description
1 polymer ?
#
loop_
_entity_poly.entity_id
_entity_poly.type
_entity_poly.pdbx_seq_one_letter_code
_entity_poly.pdbx_strand_id
1 'polypeptide(L)'
;MSDEILKSHRDAIDALDAQILAMLNQRAGHARAIGELKGGGLVYRPEREAQVLARIKQLNSGPLPDESVAKLFREIMSACLSIERPLTIAYLGPEGTFSQSAAIKQFGHAAVTQACASIDEAFRVVEAGAADYVVAPVENSTEGAVGRTLDLMVSTPLKVCGEVELRIHHHLLRREAGLAGIRRVYSHAQSLAQCHEWLNDNLPVEVERVSVSSNAEAARLASLDAHCAAIAGDAAAERFGLHKLAENIEDEPNNTTRFLVLGYHDTNASGRDKTSLVMSAQNKPGAVHQLLSPLAENGVSMTKFESRPSRTGLWEYLFFVDIEGHTSEARVQNTLEALRERAAFVKVLGAYPVAVL
;
A
#
# COMPACT_ATOMS: atom_id res chain seq x y z
N MET A 1 25.19 -5.58 42.84
CA MET A 1 24.20 -4.49 42.72
C MET A 1 23.74 -4.24 41.29
N SER A 2 24.55 -3.70 40.36
CA SER A 2 24.08 -3.45 38.97
C SER A 2 23.61 -4.74 38.29
N ASP A 3 24.37 -5.83 38.41
CA ASP A 3 24.04 -7.10 37.76
C ASP A 3 22.81 -7.80 38.38
N GLU A 4 22.56 -7.59 39.68
CA GLU A 4 21.38 -8.14 40.36
C GLU A 4 20.10 -7.37 40.00
N ILE A 5 20.21 -6.04 39.86
CA ILE A 5 19.10 -5.20 39.38
C ILE A 5 18.79 -5.53 37.92
N LEU A 6 19.82 -5.67 37.08
CA LEU A 6 19.66 -6.10 35.68
C LEU A 6 19.01 -7.49 35.59
N LYS A 7 19.45 -8.44 36.42
CA LYS A 7 18.87 -9.78 36.46
C LYS A 7 17.40 -9.73 36.86
N SER A 8 17.04 -8.99 37.91
CA SER A 8 15.65 -8.82 38.35
C SER A 8 14.74 -8.28 37.24
N HIS A 9 15.21 -7.29 36.46
CA HIS A 9 14.45 -6.77 35.33
C HIS A 9 14.31 -7.78 34.19
N ARG A 10 15.33 -8.60 33.91
CA ARG A 10 15.26 -9.67 32.91
C ARG A 10 14.26 -10.75 33.32
N ASP A 11 14.32 -11.21 34.56
CA ASP A 11 13.39 -12.22 35.09
C ASP A 11 11.94 -11.70 35.04
N ALA A 12 11.73 -10.39 35.28
CA ALA A 12 10.42 -9.76 35.14
C ALA A 12 9.93 -9.68 33.68
N ILE A 13 10.83 -9.40 32.71
CA ILE A 13 10.52 -9.43 31.28
C ILE A 13 10.14 -10.84 30.85
N ASP A 14 10.90 -11.86 31.23
CA ASP A 14 10.61 -13.26 30.88
C ASP A 14 9.23 -13.69 31.40
N ALA A 15 8.85 -13.26 32.62
CA ALA A 15 7.54 -13.53 33.17
C ALA A 15 6.40 -12.80 32.44
N LEU A 16 6.65 -11.60 31.90
CA LEU A 16 5.70 -10.88 31.06
C LEU A 16 5.58 -11.53 29.68
N ASP A 17 6.68 -11.96 29.07
CA ASP A 17 6.70 -12.63 27.77
C ASP A 17 5.88 -13.93 27.80
N ALA A 18 5.98 -14.71 28.88
CA ALA A 18 5.15 -15.89 29.09
C ALA A 18 3.64 -15.55 29.13
N GLN A 19 3.27 -14.43 29.77
CA GLN A 19 1.88 -13.97 29.82
C GLN A 19 1.41 -13.44 28.47
N ILE A 20 2.25 -12.70 27.75
CA ILE A 20 1.97 -12.22 26.39
C ILE A 20 1.70 -13.41 25.48
N LEU A 21 2.57 -14.42 25.47
CA LEU A 21 2.40 -15.63 24.67
C LEU A 21 1.10 -16.35 25.00
N ALA A 22 0.74 -16.49 26.27
CA ALA A 22 -0.53 -17.09 26.68
C ALA A 22 -1.73 -16.31 26.14
N MET A 23 -1.72 -14.98 26.23
CA MET A 23 -2.78 -14.12 25.70
C MET A 23 -2.87 -14.17 24.17
N LEU A 24 -1.73 -14.21 23.47
CA LEU A 24 -1.69 -14.37 22.02
C LEU A 24 -2.29 -15.71 21.56
N ASN A 25 -1.97 -16.79 22.26
CA ASN A 25 -2.54 -18.12 21.98
C ASN A 25 -4.05 -18.18 22.24
N GLN A 26 -4.53 -17.56 23.32
CA GLN A 26 -5.97 -17.43 23.58
C GLN A 26 -6.67 -16.65 22.47
N ARG A 27 -6.08 -15.53 22.03
CA ARG A 27 -6.59 -14.72 20.92
C ARG A 27 -6.65 -15.54 19.62
N ALA A 28 -5.60 -16.29 19.30
CA ALA A 28 -5.55 -17.17 18.12
C ALA A 28 -6.63 -18.27 18.18
N GLY A 29 -6.90 -18.82 19.36
CA GLY A 29 -7.99 -19.77 19.57
C GLY A 29 -9.37 -19.17 19.26
N HIS A 30 -9.62 -17.92 19.66
CA HIS A 30 -10.85 -17.21 19.30
C HIS A 30 -10.95 -16.91 17.81
N ALA A 31 -9.86 -16.51 17.15
CA ALA A 31 -9.82 -16.30 15.71
C ALA A 31 -10.20 -17.59 14.96
N ARG A 32 -9.56 -18.70 15.31
CA ARG A 32 -9.88 -20.03 14.75
C ARG A 32 -11.34 -20.42 14.93
N ALA A 33 -11.90 -20.26 16.14
CA ALA A 33 -13.30 -20.58 16.40
C ALA A 33 -14.26 -19.72 15.55
N ILE A 34 -13.94 -18.44 15.34
CA ILE A 34 -14.70 -17.55 14.45
C ILE A 34 -14.61 -18.03 12.99
N GLY A 35 -13.42 -18.44 12.54
CA GLY A 35 -13.20 -19.00 11.20
C GLY A 35 -14.04 -20.27 10.96
N GLU A 36 -14.07 -21.18 11.94
CA GLU A 36 -14.88 -22.41 11.90
C GLU A 36 -16.39 -22.11 11.82
N LEU A 37 -16.88 -21.16 12.62
CA LEU A 37 -18.29 -20.75 12.62
C LEU A 37 -18.72 -20.09 11.30
N LYS A 38 -17.81 -19.40 10.62
CA LYS A 38 -18.08 -18.72 9.35
C LYS A 38 -18.05 -19.66 8.13
N GLY A 39 -17.63 -20.91 8.30
CA GLY A 39 -17.69 -21.93 7.24
C GLY A 39 -16.96 -21.53 5.94
N GLY A 40 -15.85 -20.80 6.02
CA GLY A 40 -15.08 -20.37 4.84
C GLY A 40 -15.58 -19.09 4.16
N GLY A 41 -16.48 -18.33 4.80
CA GLY A 41 -16.84 -16.98 4.37
C GLY A 41 -15.67 -15.98 4.39
N LEU A 42 -15.92 -14.72 4.04
CA LEU A 42 -14.89 -13.68 3.92
C LEU A 42 -14.00 -13.58 5.19
N VAL A 43 -12.75 -14.01 5.05
CA VAL A 43 -11.76 -14.13 6.13
C VAL A 43 -11.20 -12.77 6.51
N TYR A 44 -10.79 -11.98 5.51
CA TYR A 44 -10.25 -10.64 5.72
C TYR A 44 -11.35 -9.57 5.70
N ARG A 45 -11.36 -8.71 6.72
CA ARG A 45 -12.31 -7.60 6.88
C ARG A 45 -11.56 -6.32 7.24
N PRO A 46 -11.19 -5.50 6.25
CA PRO A 46 -10.35 -4.33 6.46
C PRO A 46 -11.00 -3.30 7.42
N GLU A 47 -12.33 -3.18 7.40
CA GLU A 47 -13.07 -2.30 8.31
C GLU A 47 -12.91 -2.72 9.78
N ARG A 48 -12.89 -4.03 10.04
CA ARG A 48 -12.73 -4.56 11.39
C ARG A 48 -11.30 -4.40 11.88
N GLU A 49 -10.33 -4.61 10.98
CA GLU A 49 -8.92 -4.36 11.28
C GLU A 49 -8.71 -2.89 11.66
N ALA A 50 -9.20 -1.94 10.85
CA ALA A 50 -9.09 -0.52 11.10
C ALA A 50 -9.69 -0.11 12.46
N GLN A 51 -10.88 -0.63 12.80
CA GLN A 51 -11.52 -0.41 14.10
C GLN A 51 -10.69 -0.94 15.27
N VAL A 52 -10.10 -2.13 15.13
CA VAL A 52 -9.24 -2.73 16.17
C VAL A 52 -7.99 -1.88 16.36
N LEU A 53 -7.30 -1.50 15.27
CA LEU A 53 -6.09 -0.68 15.35
C LEU A 53 -6.38 0.69 15.97
N ALA A 54 -7.45 1.37 15.54
CA ALA A 54 -7.85 2.65 16.12
C ALA A 54 -8.15 2.54 17.62
N ARG A 55 -8.88 1.49 18.04
CA ARG A 55 -9.16 1.22 19.45
C ARG A 55 -7.87 0.95 20.24
N ILE A 56 -6.94 0.18 19.70
CA ILE A 56 -5.68 -0.13 20.38
C ILE A 56 -4.83 1.13 20.58
N LYS A 57 -4.75 2.02 19.58
CA LYS A 57 -4.09 3.34 19.73
C LYS A 57 -4.73 4.15 20.87
N GLN A 58 -6.06 4.19 20.94
CA GLN A 58 -6.77 4.89 22.01
C GLN A 58 -6.56 4.31 23.42
N LEU A 59 -6.36 2.99 23.53
CA LEU A 59 -6.09 2.32 24.81
C LEU A 59 -4.61 2.38 25.22
N ASN A 60 -3.72 2.79 24.31
CA ASN A 60 -2.30 2.81 24.57
C ASN A 60 -1.96 3.87 25.63
N SER A 61 -1.38 3.42 26.74
CA SER A 61 -0.92 4.26 27.85
C SER A 61 0.56 4.03 28.16
N GLY A 62 1.24 3.19 27.37
CA GLY A 62 2.60 2.74 27.61
C GLY A 62 3.64 3.52 26.82
N PRO A 63 4.94 3.31 27.13
CA PRO A 63 6.05 4.08 26.54
C PRO A 63 6.25 3.83 25.04
N LEU A 64 5.57 2.83 24.47
CA LEU A 64 5.62 2.56 23.04
C LEU A 64 4.76 3.59 22.27
N PRO A 65 5.28 4.19 21.19
CA PRO A 65 4.49 5.04 20.32
C PRO A 65 3.31 4.27 19.70
N ASP A 66 2.18 4.96 19.49
CA ASP A 66 0.96 4.39 18.90
C ASP A 66 1.20 3.65 17.59
N GLU A 67 2.08 4.19 16.75
CA GLU A 67 2.47 3.59 15.47
C GLU A 67 3.16 2.24 15.65
N SER A 68 3.99 2.10 16.69
CA SER A 68 4.68 0.83 16.99
C SER A 68 3.69 -0.22 17.49
N VAL A 69 2.78 0.17 18.38
CA VAL A 69 1.74 -0.73 18.92
C VAL A 69 0.83 -1.21 17.80
N ALA A 70 0.38 -0.32 16.92
CA ALA A 70 -0.49 -0.68 15.80
C ALA A 70 0.19 -1.64 14.82
N LYS A 71 1.49 -1.46 14.53
CA LYS A 71 2.26 -2.42 13.72
C LYS A 71 2.32 -3.81 14.36
N LEU A 72 2.61 -3.89 15.66
CA LEU A 72 2.63 -5.17 16.40
C LEU A 72 1.27 -5.87 16.37
N PHE A 73 0.18 -5.12 16.61
CA PHE A 73 -1.17 -5.69 16.57
C PHE A 73 -1.59 -6.12 15.16
N ARG A 74 -1.10 -5.46 14.11
CA ARG A 74 -1.29 -5.91 12.72
C ARG A 74 -0.59 -7.25 12.47
N GLU A 75 0.65 -7.43 12.91
CA GLU A 75 1.34 -8.72 12.77
C GLU A 75 0.64 -9.84 13.55
N ILE A 76 0.15 -9.54 14.76
CA ILE A 76 -0.68 -10.49 15.54
C ILE A 76 -1.96 -10.85 14.78
N MET A 77 -2.63 -9.87 14.16
CA MET A 77 -3.81 -10.09 13.33
C MET A 77 -3.49 -10.96 12.12
N SER A 78 -2.42 -10.63 11.39
CA SER A 78 -1.92 -11.37 10.23
C SER A 78 -1.63 -12.83 10.58
N ALA A 79 -0.89 -13.08 11.65
CA ALA A 79 -0.56 -14.43 12.12
C ALA A 79 -1.80 -15.23 12.55
N CYS A 80 -2.80 -14.59 13.16
CA CYS A 80 -4.05 -15.28 13.49
C CYS A 80 -4.90 -15.57 12.25
N LEU A 81 -4.88 -14.67 11.26
CA LEU A 81 -5.62 -14.84 10.01
C LEU A 81 -5.06 -15.99 9.17
N SER A 82 -3.73 -16.13 9.12
CA SER A 82 -3.08 -17.21 8.37
C SER A 82 -3.39 -18.60 8.92
N ILE A 83 -3.73 -18.71 10.22
CA ILE A 83 -4.22 -19.97 10.83
C ILE A 83 -5.59 -20.36 10.27
N GLU A 84 -6.47 -19.38 9.99
CA GLU A 84 -7.78 -19.64 9.39
C GLU A 84 -7.63 -20.02 7.90
N ARG A 85 -6.92 -19.18 7.14
CA ARG A 85 -6.61 -19.40 5.73
C ARG A 85 -5.47 -18.45 5.30
N PRO A 86 -4.39 -18.93 4.67
CA PRO A 86 -3.38 -18.04 4.11
C PRO A 86 -3.98 -17.23 2.96
N LEU A 87 -3.83 -15.90 3.02
CA LEU A 87 -4.22 -15.01 1.93
C LEU A 87 -3.11 -14.95 0.88
N THR A 88 -3.49 -14.94 -0.39
CA THR A 88 -2.58 -14.71 -1.51
C THR A 88 -2.79 -13.31 -2.08
N ILE A 89 -1.73 -12.50 -2.09
CA ILE A 89 -1.77 -11.08 -2.49
C ILE A 89 -0.93 -10.87 -3.74
N ALA A 90 -1.58 -10.58 -4.86
CA ALA A 90 -0.92 -10.25 -6.12
C ALA A 90 -0.46 -8.79 -6.16
N TYR A 91 0.70 -8.52 -6.77
CA TYR A 91 1.23 -7.17 -6.92
C TYR A 91 2.16 -7.07 -8.13
N LEU A 92 2.46 -5.83 -8.55
CA LEU A 92 3.45 -5.58 -9.60
C LEU A 92 4.86 -5.91 -9.09
N GLY A 93 5.41 -7.00 -9.61
CA GLY A 93 6.74 -7.49 -9.27
C GLY A 93 7.88 -6.71 -9.92
N PRO A 94 9.12 -7.23 -9.81
CA PRO A 94 9.49 -8.47 -9.12
C PRO A 94 9.47 -8.35 -7.58
N GLU A 95 9.85 -9.40 -6.86
CA GLU A 95 10.09 -9.34 -5.41
C GLU A 95 11.22 -8.34 -5.06
N GLY A 96 11.07 -7.63 -3.94
CA GLY A 96 11.94 -6.53 -3.50
C GLY A 96 11.47 -5.14 -3.93
N THR A 97 10.28 -5.00 -4.54
CA THR A 97 9.71 -3.72 -4.95
C THR A 97 8.85 -3.08 -3.85
N PHE A 98 8.60 -1.77 -3.97
CA PHE A 98 7.68 -1.05 -3.08
C PHE A 98 6.25 -1.60 -3.12
N SER A 99 5.81 -2.20 -4.22
CA SER A 99 4.52 -2.89 -4.31
C SER A 99 4.45 -4.10 -3.36
N GLN A 100 5.56 -4.85 -3.22
CA GLN A 100 5.65 -5.92 -2.22
C GLN A 100 5.60 -5.34 -0.81
N SER A 101 6.37 -4.27 -0.55
CA SER A 101 6.36 -3.59 0.74
C SER A 101 4.96 -3.09 1.12
N ALA A 102 4.19 -2.57 0.16
CA ALA A 102 2.80 -2.15 0.39
C ALA A 102 1.88 -3.33 0.71
N ALA A 103 2.04 -4.46 0.02
CA ALA A 103 1.28 -5.68 0.30
C ALA A 103 1.58 -6.21 1.71
N ILE A 104 2.85 -6.29 2.10
CA ILE A 104 3.27 -6.70 3.44
C ILE A 104 2.80 -5.69 4.48
N LYS A 105 2.92 -4.38 4.22
CA LYS A 105 2.45 -3.33 5.13
C LYS A 105 0.95 -3.50 5.43
N GLN A 106 0.13 -3.85 4.45
CA GLN A 106 -1.31 -4.03 4.66
C GLN A 106 -1.66 -5.36 5.33
N PHE A 107 -1.15 -6.46 4.82
CA PHE A 107 -1.61 -7.81 5.18
C PHE A 107 -0.73 -8.49 6.23
N GLY A 108 0.40 -7.89 6.60
CA GLY A 108 1.42 -8.45 7.47
C GLY A 108 2.24 -9.56 6.81
N HIS A 109 3.23 -10.07 7.53
CA HIS A 109 4.21 -11.02 6.97
C HIS A 109 3.68 -12.45 6.80
N ALA A 110 2.54 -12.78 7.42
CA ALA A 110 1.95 -14.11 7.28
C ALA A 110 1.18 -14.29 5.96
N ALA A 111 0.97 -13.21 5.19
CA ALA A 111 0.36 -13.28 3.87
C ALA A 111 1.33 -13.81 2.81
N VAL A 112 0.82 -14.62 1.88
CA VAL A 112 1.58 -15.11 0.73
C VAL A 112 1.56 -14.03 -0.34
N THR A 113 2.73 -13.49 -0.69
CA THR A 113 2.83 -12.46 -1.72
C THR A 113 3.18 -13.08 -3.08
N GLN A 114 2.45 -12.72 -4.13
CA GLN A 114 2.67 -13.21 -5.50
C GLN A 114 3.09 -12.06 -6.43
N ALA A 115 4.36 -12.08 -6.84
CA ALA A 115 4.88 -11.13 -7.83
C ALA A 115 4.34 -11.45 -9.23
N CYS A 116 3.81 -10.44 -9.92
CA CYS A 116 3.34 -10.53 -11.29
C CYS A 116 4.21 -9.68 -12.22
N ALA A 117 4.34 -10.05 -13.49
CA ALA A 117 5.17 -9.33 -14.45
C ALA A 117 4.56 -7.99 -14.90
N SER A 118 3.26 -7.79 -14.70
CA SER A 118 2.54 -6.57 -15.05
C SER A 118 1.35 -6.31 -14.14
N ILE A 119 0.88 -5.06 -14.11
CA ILE A 119 -0.35 -4.68 -13.39
C ILE A 119 -1.55 -5.46 -13.96
N ASP A 120 -1.62 -5.62 -15.28
CA ASP A 120 -2.61 -6.45 -15.97
C ASP A 120 -2.66 -7.88 -15.47
N GLU A 121 -1.51 -8.51 -15.29
CA GLU A 121 -1.43 -9.86 -14.76
C GLU A 121 -1.88 -9.89 -13.30
N ALA A 122 -1.45 -8.93 -12.47
CA ALA A 122 -1.86 -8.87 -11.07
C ALA A 122 -3.39 -8.78 -10.91
N PHE A 123 -4.07 -7.98 -11.75
CA PHE A 123 -5.53 -7.94 -11.78
C PHE A 123 -6.12 -9.27 -12.26
N ARG A 124 -5.64 -9.81 -13.39
CA ARG A 124 -6.17 -11.06 -13.97
C ARG A 124 -6.06 -12.25 -13.02
N VAL A 125 -4.98 -12.37 -12.26
CA VAL A 125 -4.79 -13.47 -11.30
C VAL A 125 -5.87 -13.42 -10.20
N VAL A 126 -6.20 -12.22 -9.71
CA VAL A 126 -7.27 -12.04 -8.73
C VAL A 126 -8.63 -12.26 -9.37
N GLU A 127 -8.87 -11.72 -10.57
CA GLU A 127 -10.11 -11.93 -11.32
C GLU A 127 -10.37 -13.41 -11.66
N ALA A 128 -9.31 -14.21 -11.79
CA ALA A 128 -9.41 -15.65 -11.99
C ALA A 128 -9.60 -16.44 -10.68
N GLY A 129 -9.56 -15.78 -9.52
CA GLY A 129 -9.62 -16.41 -8.20
C GLY A 129 -8.34 -17.16 -7.79
N ALA A 130 -7.22 -16.93 -8.49
CA ALA A 130 -5.92 -17.53 -8.15
C ALA A 130 -5.17 -16.76 -7.05
N ALA A 131 -5.53 -15.49 -6.82
CA ALA A 131 -5.14 -14.71 -5.65
C ALA A 131 -6.39 -14.04 -5.04
N ASP A 132 -6.32 -13.71 -3.75
CA ASP A 132 -7.45 -13.14 -3.02
C ASP A 132 -7.57 -11.62 -3.23
N TYR A 133 -6.43 -10.93 -3.34
CA TYR A 133 -6.35 -9.47 -3.47
C TYR A 133 -5.25 -9.03 -4.41
N VAL A 134 -5.41 -7.85 -5.01
CA VAL A 134 -4.33 -7.14 -5.71
C VAL A 134 -4.01 -5.85 -4.97
N VAL A 135 -2.71 -5.60 -4.77
CA VAL A 135 -2.20 -4.31 -4.30
C VAL A 135 -1.57 -3.59 -5.49
N ALA A 136 -2.18 -2.50 -5.92
CA ALA A 136 -1.77 -1.77 -7.10
C ALA A 136 -1.50 -0.29 -6.80
N PRO A 137 -0.38 0.27 -7.28
CA PRO A 137 -0.11 1.70 -7.12
C PRO A 137 -1.07 2.50 -7.99
N VAL A 138 -1.63 3.58 -7.45
CA VAL A 138 -2.56 4.46 -8.17
C VAL A 138 -2.02 5.87 -8.34
N GLU A 139 -1.13 6.29 -7.46
CA GLU A 139 -0.62 7.65 -7.42
C GLU A 139 0.72 7.69 -6.69
N ASN A 140 1.66 8.47 -7.21
CA ASN A 140 2.87 8.85 -6.55
C ASN A 140 2.90 10.38 -6.41
N SER A 141 3.33 10.90 -5.27
CA SER A 141 3.34 12.34 -5.00
C SER A 141 4.23 13.16 -5.94
N THR A 142 5.24 12.52 -6.56
CA THR A 142 6.21 13.15 -7.45
C THR A 142 5.87 12.91 -8.93
N GLU A 143 5.47 11.68 -9.28
CA GLU A 143 5.23 11.25 -10.68
C GLU A 143 3.74 11.33 -11.10
N GLY A 144 2.83 11.59 -10.16
CA GLY A 144 1.41 11.64 -10.40
C GLY A 144 0.76 10.26 -10.54
N ALA A 145 -0.33 10.20 -11.32
CA ALA A 145 -1.20 9.04 -11.37
C ALA A 145 -0.62 7.85 -12.19
N VAL A 146 -0.79 6.64 -11.66
CA VAL A 146 -0.42 5.40 -12.36
C VAL A 146 -1.54 5.02 -13.34
N GLY A 147 -1.37 5.47 -14.58
CA GLY A 147 -2.40 5.39 -15.61
C GLY A 147 -2.93 3.98 -15.88
N ARG A 148 -2.07 2.95 -15.86
CA ARG A 148 -2.51 1.58 -16.15
C ARG A 148 -3.46 1.03 -15.09
N THR A 149 -3.20 1.30 -13.81
CA THR A 149 -4.08 0.89 -12.71
C THR A 149 -5.44 1.56 -12.85
N LEU A 150 -5.46 2.88 -13.10
CA LEU A 150 -6.70 3.64 -13.27
C LEU A 150 -7.53 3.12 -14.46
N ASP A 151 -6.89 2.82 -15.60
CA ASP A 151 -7.57 2.24 -16.76
C ASP A 151 -8.23 0.89 -16.42
N LEU A 152 -7.53 0.00 -15.71
CA LEU A 152 -8.04 -1.33 -15.32
C LEU A 152 -9.20 -1.22 -14.32
N MET A 153 -9.16 -0.26 -13.40
CA MET A 153 -10.22 -0.01 -12.43
C MET A 153 -11.57 0.31 -13.07
N VAL A 154 -11.59 0.86 -14.29
CA VAL A 154 -12.83 1.16 -15.02
C VAL A 154 -13.56 -0.12 -15.43
N SER A 155 -12.84 -1.14 -15.91
CA SER A 155 -13.44 -2.37 -16.45
C SER A 155 -13.49 -3.56 -15.49
N THR A 156 -12.60 -3.60 -14.50
CA THR A 156 -12.51 -4.74 -13.56
C THR A 156 -13.81 -4.93 -12.75
N PRO A 157 -14.22 -6.17 -12.43
CA PRO A 157 -15.28 -6.44 -11.48
C PRO A 157 -14.83 -6.22 -10.02
N LEU A 158 -13.52 -6.13 -9.77
CA LEU A 158 -12.97 -5.96 -8.44
C LEU A 158 -13.38 -4.61 -7.81
N LYS A 159 -13.48 -4.63 -6.48
CA LYS A 159 -13.82 -3.49 -5.64
C LYS A 159 -12.62 -3.07 -4.81
N VAL A 160 -12.44 -1.76 -4.64
CA VAL A 160 -11.47 -1.21 -3.70
C VAL A 160 -11.96 -1.46 -2.30
N CYS A 161 -11.20 -2.21 -1.51
CA CYS A 161 -11.53 -2.57 -0.13
C CYS A 161 -10.53 -2.01 0.89
N GLY A 162 -9.47 -1.32 0.43
CA GLY A 162 -8.49 -0.70 1.30
C GLY A 162 -7.52 0.20 0.54
N GLU A 163 -6.77 0.99 1.27
CA GLU A 163 -5.68 1.81 0.75
C GLU A 163 -4.44 1.72 1.64
N VAL A 164 -3.27 1.91 1.03
CA VAL A 164 -1.98 1.93 1.70
C VAL A 164 -1.18 3.11 1.18
N GLU A 165 -0.71 3.96 2.08
CA GLU A 165 0.26 5.00 1.74
C GLU A 165 1.64 4.54 2.20
N LEU A 166 2.61 4.53 1.28
CA LEU A 166 3.97 4.09 1.56
C LEU A 166 4.95 5.21 1.18
N ARG A 167 5.72 5.67 2.18
CA ARG A 167 6.86 6.55 1.94
C ARG A 167 7.95 5.78 1.20
N ILE A 168 8.45 6.40 0.15
CA ILE A 168 9.43 5.82 -0.75
C ILE A 168 10.79 6.36 -0.35
N HIS A 169 11.56 5.50 0.31
CA HIS A 169 12.96 5.78 0.65
C HIS A 169 13.86 5.00 -0.29
N HIS A 170 14.78 5.72 -0.92
CA HIS A 170 15.80 5.17 -1.78
C HIS A 170 17.13 5.10 -1.02
N HIS A 171 17.87 4.02 -1.21
CA HIS A 171 19.16 3.81 -0.58
C HIS A 171 20.19 3.47 -1.64
N LEU A 172 21.43 3.90 -1.44
CA LEU A 172 22.55 3.39 -2.21
C LEU A 172 22.97 2.04 -1.62
N LEU A 173 22.79 0.98 -2.39
CA LEU A 173 23.02 -0.40 -1.99
C LEU A 173 24.24 -0.99 -2.70
N ARG A 174 25.05 -1.77 -1.99
CA ARG A 174 26.22 -2.45 -2.56
C ARG A 174 26.51 -3.76 -1.83
N ARG A 175 27.13 -4.72 -2.53
CA ARG A 175 27.61 -5.97 -1.93
C ARG A 175 28.74 -5.77 -0.90
N GLU A 176 29.59 -4.78 -1.13
CA GLU A 176 30.71 -4.46 -0.25
C GLU A 176 30.44 -3.17 0.51
N ALA A 177 30.98 -3.07 1.73
CA ALA A 177 30.94 -1.84 2.49
C ALA A 177 31.90 -0.79 1.88
N GLY A 178 31.39 0.42 1.64
CA GLY A 178 32.15 1.58 1.18
C GLY A 178 31.89 1.98 -0.27
N LEU A 179 32.22 3.24 -0.61
CA LEU A 179 31.98 3.84 -1.93
C LEU A 179 33.13 3.62 -2.93
N ALA A 180 34.31 3.24 -2.44
CA ALA A 180 35.49 3.07 -3.28
C ALA A 180 35.32 1.93 -4.29
N GLY A 181 35.66 2.20 -5.56
CA GLY A 181 35.67 1.20 -6.62
C GLY A 181 34.30 0.94 -7.29
N ILE A 182 33.27 1.72 -6.95
CA ILE A 182 32.02 1.76 -7.72
C ILE A 182 32.32 2.30 -9.11
N ARG A 183 31.88 1.57 -10.14
CA ARG A 183 31.99 1.94 -11.56
C ARG A 183 30.63 2.21 -12.18
N ARG A 184 29.57 1.57 -11.66
CA ARG A 184 28.20 1.74 -12.16
C ARG A 184 27.18 1.76 -11.03
N VAL A 185 26.12 2.52 -11.22
CA VAL A 185 24.92 2.52 -10.37
C VAL A 185 23.72 2.12 -11.23
N TYR A 186 23.06 1.04 -10.85
CA TYR A 186 21.81 0.60 -11.48
C TYR A 186 20.60 1.14 -10.72
N SER A 187 19.55 1.53 -11.43
CA SER A 187 18.21 1.72 -10.84
C SER A 187 17.15 1.84 -11.93
N HIS A 188 15.87 1.92 -11.56
CA HIS A 188 14.86 2.35 -12.51
C HIS A 188 15.09 3.82 -12.91
N ALA A 189 14.70 4.19 -14.14
CA ALA A 189 14.88 5.56 -14.66
C ALA A 189 14.33 6.63 -13.71
N GLN A 190 13.15 6.42 -13.14
CA GLN A 190 12.54 7.36 -12.19
C GLN A 190 13.35 7.48 -10.90
N SER A 191 13.87 6.38 -10.38
CA SER A 191 14.66 6.41 -9.14
C SER A 191 16.05 7.03 -9.34
N LEU A 192 16.65 6.88 -10.52
CA LEU A 192 17.85 7.66 -10.88
C LEU A 192 17.56 9.16 -10.93
N ALA A 193 16.41 9.56 -11.49
CA ALA A 193 16.01 10.96 -11.58
C ALA A 193 15.67 11.55 -10.20
N GLN A 194 15.10 10.76 -9.30
CA GLN A 194 14.71 11.15 -7.94
C GLN A 194 15.86 11.15 -6.93
N CYS A 195 17.06 10.73 -7.31
CA CYS A 195 18.25 10.75 -6.44
C CYS A 195 19.40 11.52 -7.11
N HIS A 196 19.07 12.41 -8.04
CA HIS A 196 20.06 12.99 -8.94
C HIS A 196 21.02 13.92 -8.19
N GLU A 197 20.52 14.68 -7.23
CA GLU A 197 21.34 15.61 -6.44
C GLU A 197 22.37 14.85 -5.62
N TRP A 198 21.92 13.86 -4.85
CA TRP A 198 22.81 13.05 -4.02
C TRP A 198 23.89 12.35 -4.85
N LEU A 199 23.51 11.78 -6.01
CA LEU A 199 24.45 11.10 -6.91
C LEU A 199 25.51 12.05 -7.49
N ASN A 200 25.18 13.32 -7.74
CA ASN A 200 26.15 14.31 -8.24
C ASN A 200 27.13 14.76 -7.15
N ASP A 201 26.65 14.88 -5.92
CA ASP A 201 27.46 15.39 -4.81
C ASP A 201 28.39 14.32 -4.22
N ASN A 202 28.01 13.04 -4.31
CA ASN A 202 28.68 11.96 -3.57
C ASN A 202 29.41 10.94 -4.44
N LEU A 203 29.14 10.87 -5.75
CA LEU A 203 29.81 9.93 -6.66
C LEU A 203 30.64 10.65 -7.71
N PRO A 204 31.81 10.09 -8.09
CA PRO A 204 32.60 10.61 -9.19
C PRO A 204 31.82 10.63 -10.52
N VAL A 205 32.14 11.59 -11.38
CA VAL A 205 31.48 11.80 -12.68
C VAL A 205 31.66 10.59 -13.61
N GLU A 206 32.72 9.79 -13.42
CA GLU A 206 33.02 8.60 -14.19
C GLU A 206 32.12 7.40 -13.83
N VAL A 207 31.35 7.48 -12.74
CA VAL A 207 30.42 6.41 -12.35
C VAL A 207 29.20 6.42 -13.28
N GLU A 208 29.07 5.37 -14.07
CA GLU A 208 27.98 5.22 -15.03
C GLU A 208 26.64 4.99 -14.33
N ARG A 209 25.59 5.73 -14.72
CA ARG A 209 24.23 5.54 -14.22
C ARG A 209 23.42 4.78 -15.26
N VAL A 210 23.01 3.55 -14.95
CA VAL A 210 22.37 2.65 -15.91
C VAL A 210 20.94 2.36 -15.49
N SER A 211 20.00 2.73 -16.36
CA SER A 211 18.58 2.45 -16.16
C SER A 211 18.27 0.98 -16.45
N VAL A 212 17.50 0.34 -15.56
CA VAL A 212 17.02 -1.03 -15.69
C VAL A 212 15.51 -1.12 -15.43
N SER A 213 14.94 -2.31 -15.59
CA SER A 213 13.48 -2.52 -15.54
C SER A 213 12.85 -2.25 -14.18
N SER A 214 13.59 -2.38 -13.07
CA SER A 214 13.10 -2.11 -11.72
C SER A 214 14.23 -1.91 -10.72
N ASN A 215 13.93 -1.31 -9.56
CA ASN A 215 14.90 -1.15 -8.48
C ASN A 215 15.33 -2.50 -7.87
N ALA A 216 14.43 -3.48 -7.86
CA ALA A 216 14.77 -4.84 -7.45
C ALA A 216 15.72 -5.52 -8.44
N GLU A 217 15.55 -5.30 -9.75
CA GLU A 217 16.52 -5.78 -10.74
C GLU A 217 17.88 -5.09 -10.59
N ALA A 218 17.90 -3.79 -10.28
CA ALA A 218 19.12 -3.09 -9.96
C ALA A 218 19.86 -3.70 -8.77
N ALA A 219 19.14 -3.95 -7.66
CA ALA A 219 19.71 -4.60 -6.48
C ALA A 219 20.24 -6.01 -6.80
N ARG A 220 19.50 -6.79 -7.61
CA ARG A 220 19.97 -8.10 -8.09
C ARG A 220 21.30 -7.96 -8.84
N LEU A 221 21.42 -7.00 -9.77
CA LEU A 221 22.67 -6.79 -10.53
C LEU A 221 23.83 -6.37 -9.61
N ALA A 222 23.60 -5.47 -8.66
CA ALA A 222 24.61 -5.05 -7.69
C ALA A 222 25.05 -6.17 -6.74
N SER A 223 24.20 -7.19 -6.51
CA SER A 223 24.60 -8.37 -5.73
C SER A 223 25.60 -9.27 -6.47
N LEU A 224 25.62 -9.21 -7.81
CA LEU A 224 26.46 -10.06 -8.65
C LEU A 224 27.86 -9.46 -8.88
N ASP A 225 27.99 -8.14 -8.89
CA ASP A 225 29.25 -7.42 -9.16
C ASP A 225 29.60 -6.41 -8.06
N ALA A 226 30.77 -6.59 -7.42
CA ALA A 226 31.26 -5.68 -6.38
C ALA A 226 31.54 -4.26 -6.89
N HIS A 227 31.82 -4.09 -8.18
CA HIS A 227 32.03 -2.76 -8.78
C HIS A 227 30.71 -2.04 -9.10
N CYS A 228 29.58 -2.65 -8.83
CA CYS A 228 28.27 -2.08 -9.09
C CYS A 228 27.54 -1.76 -7.78
N ALA A 229 26.81 -0.66 -7.78
CA ALA A 229 25.86 -0.30 -6.75
C ALA A 229 24.45 -0.24 -7.35
N ALA A 230 23.45 -0.20 -6.49
CA ALA A 230 22.05 -0.07 -6.88
C ALA A 230 21.36 1.02 -6.07
N ILE A 231 20.32 1.63 -6.64
CA ILE A 231 19.37 2.43 -5.87
C ILE A 231 18.07 1.63 -5.75
N ALA A 232 17.71 1.29 -4.51
CA ALA A 232 16.47 0.59 -4.19
C ALA A 232 16.07 0.83 -2.73
N GLY A 233 14.89 0.36 -2.33
CA GLY A 233 14.41 0.44 -0.95
C GLY A 233 14.84 -0.75 -0.08
N ASP A 234 14.43 -0.74 1.19
CA ASP A 234 14.78 -1.75 2.20
C ASP A 234 14.50 -3.20 1.76
N ALA A 235 13.34 -3.45 1.14
CA ALA A 235 12.95 -4.80 0.74
C ALA A 235 13.93 -5.44 -0.25
N ALA A 236 14.52 -4.64 -1.15
CA ALA A 236 15.55 -5.12 -2.07
C ALA A 236 16.90 -5.33 -1.35
N ALA A 237 17.25 -4.44 -0.42
CA ALA A 237 18.48 -4.55 0.37
C ALA A 237 18.49 -5.85 1.18
N GLU A 238 17.40 -6.14 1.90
CA GLU A 238 17.24 -7.36 2.68
C GLU A 238 17.25 -8.61 1.80
N ARG A 239 16.47 -8.60 0.71
CA ARG A 239 16.35 -9.74 -0.20
C ARG A 239 17.68 -10.16 -0.81
N PHE A 240 18.50 -9.20 -1.22
CA PHE A 240 19.77 -9.46 -1.91
C PHE A 240 20.98 -9.37 -0.98
N GLY A 241 20.79 -9.19 0.33
CA GLY A 241 21.86 -9.11 1.32
C GLY A 241 22.85 -7.97 1.07
N LEU A 242 22.35 -6.82 0.61
CA LEU A 242 23.19 -5.66 0.27
C LEU A 242 23.35 -4.73 1.47
N HIS A 243 24.54 -4.12 1.58
CA HIS A 243 24.81 -3.06 2.53
C HIS A 243 24.21 -1.75 2.04
N LYS A 244 23.53 -1.02 2.95
CA LYS A 244 23.15 0.37 2.71
C LYS A 244 24.38 1.25 2.95
N LEU A 245 24.92 1.82 1.88
CA LEU A 245 26.06 2.75 1.95
C LEU A 245 25.61 4.17 2.31
N ALA A 246 24.42 4.53 1.85
CA ALA A 246 23.73 5.77 2.18
C ALA A 246 22.23 5.48 2.23
N GLU A 247 21.56 6.05 3.22
CA GLU A 247 20.12 5.92 3.44
C GLU A 247 19.40 7.22 3.06
N ASN A 248 18.14 7.09 2.63
CA ASN A 248 17.25 8.19 2.23
C ASN A 248 17.92 9.21 1.28
N ILE A 249 18.39 8.72 0.13
CA ILE A 249 19.11 9.52 -0.87
C ILE A 249 18.20 10.19 -1.91
N GLU A 250 16.89 10.03 -1.76
CA GLU A 250 15.91 10.73 -2.58
C GLU A 250 15.98 12.24 -2.38
N ASP A 251 15.84 12.99 -3.47
CA ASP A 251 15.87 14.45 -3.50
C ASP A 251 14.66 15.05 -2.75
N GLU A 252 13.52 14.33 -2.75
CA GLU A 252 12.27 14.72 -2.06
C GLU A 252 11.93 13.76 -0.90
N PRO A 253 12.19 14.13 0.37
CA PRO A 253 12.03 13.24 1.54
C PRO A 253 10.58 12.80 1.82
N ASN A 254 9.61 13.53 1.27
CA ASN A 254 8.17 13.26 1.47
C ASN A 254 7.55 12.44 0.33
N ASN A 255 8.36 11.86 -0.57
CA ASN A 255 7.89 11.03 -1.68
C ASN A 255 7.03 9.87 -1.16
N THR A 256 5.75 9.86 -1.51
CA THR A 256 4.78 8.88 -1.03
C THR A 256 4.02 8.29 -2.22
N THR A 257 3.95 6.96 -2.26
CA THR A 257 3.11 6.24 -3.20
C THR A 257 1.87 5.73 -2.50
N ARG A 258 0.71 6.02 -3.08
CA ARG A 258 -0.58 5.48 -2.66
C ARG A 258 -0.91 4.24 -3.48
N PHE A 259 -1.25 3.18 -2.78
CA PHE A 259 -1.70 1.90 -3.32
C PHE A 259 -3.14 1.66 -2.91
N LEU A 260 -3.90 1.02 -3.80
CA LEU A 260 -5.23 0.51 -3.49
C LEU A 260 -5.18 -1.01 -3.40
N VAL A 261 -5.99 -1.53 -2.48
CA VAL A 261 -6.23 -2.95 -2.28
C VAL A 261 -7.55 -3.27 -2.95
N LEU A 262 -7.56 -4.19 -3.92
CA LEU A 262 -8.77 -4.60 -4.62
C LEU A 262 -9.07 -6.09 -4.44
N GLY A 263 -10.34 -6.42 -4.27
CA GLY A 263 -10.85 -7.78 -4.13
C GLY A 263 -12.33 -7.89 -4.54
N TYR A 264 -12.97 -9.04 -4.32
CA TYR A 264 -14.34 -9.29 -4.79
C TYR A 264 -15.49 -8.76 -3.91
N HIS A 265 -15.19 -8.28 -2.71
CA HIS A 265 -16.18 -7.97 -1.69
C HIS A 265 -16.25 -6.48 -1.41
N ASP A 266 -17.46 -6.06 -1.04
CA ASP A 266 -17.68 -4.78 -0.40
C ASP A 266 -17.23 -4.83 1.06
N THR A 267 -16.78 -3.69 1.58
CA THR A 267 -16.51 -3.52 3.00
C THR A 267 -17.73 -2.94 3.70
N ASN A 268 -17.85 -3.16 5.01
CA ASN A 268 -18.80 -2.41 5.82
C ASN A 268 -18.18 -1.08 6.28
N ALA A 269 -19.01 -0.15 6.75
CA ALA A 269 -18.52 1.12 7.28
C ALA A 269 -17.60 0.91 8.49
N SER A 270 -16.41 1.52 8.45
CA SER A 270 -15.47 1.56 9.57
C SER A 270 -15.71 2.75 10.51
N GLY A 271 -16.42 3.78 10.02
CA GLY A 271 -16.67 5.05 10.69
C GLY A 271 -15.74 6.18 10.23
N ARG A 272 -14.64 5.83 9.55
CA ARG A 272 -13.76 6.77 8.83
C ARG A 272 -13.39 6.16 7.49
N ASP A 273 -14.29 6.35 6.53
CA ASP A 273 -14.23 5.69 5.23
C ASP A 273 -14.00 6.69 4.09
N LYS A 274 -13.45 6.19 2.99
CA LYS A 274 -13.42 6.85 1.69
C LYS A 274 -14.25 6.03 0.70
N THR A 275 -14.84 6.69 -0.28
CA THR A 275 -15.45 6.04 -1.43
C THR A 275 -14.75 6.52 -2.70
N SER A 276 -14.20 5.59 -3.48
CA SER A 276 -13.64 5.88 -4.80
C SER A 276 -14.71 5.69 -5.88
N LEU A 277 -14.79 6.64 -6.80
CA LEU A 277 -15.68 6.61 -7.95
C LEU A 277 -14.95 7.04 -9.22
N VAL A 278 -15.40 6.49 -10.34
CA VAL A 278 -15.09 7.01 -11.67
C VAL A 278 -16.38 7.50 -12.30
N MET A 279 -16.33 8.69 -12.88
CA MET A 279 -17.48 9.29 -13.55
C MET A 279 -17.08 10.01 -14.82
N SER A 280 -18.01 10.18 -15.75
CA SER A 280 -17.80 10.98 -16.97
C SER A 280 -18.87 12.05 -17.12
N ALA A 281 -18.47 13.16 -17.75
CA ALA A 281 -19.37 14.25 -18.10
C ALA A 281 -19.38 14.43 -19.61
N GLN A 282 -20.54 14.85 -20.16
CA GLN A 282 -20.60 15.31 -21.54
C GLN A 282 -19.68 16.53 -21.72
N ASN A 283 -18.94 16.58 -22.82
CA ASN A 283 -18.04 17.70 -23.10
C ASN A 283 -18.80 18.98 -23.50
N LYS A 284 -19.34 19.69 -22.49
CA LYS A 284 -20.07 20.95 -22.63
C LYS A 284 -19.67 21.93 -21.53
N PRO A 285 -19.77 23.26 -21.76
CA PRO A 285 -19.50 24.26 -20.73
C PRO A 285 -20.30 24.00 -19.43
N GLY A 286 -19.62 24.07 -18.28
CA GLY A 286 -20.23 23.86 -16.97
C GLY A 286 -20.48 22.40 -16.57
N ALA A 287 -20.14 21.42 -17.42
CA ALA A 287 -20.45 20.00 -17.15
C ALA A 287 -19.79 19.48 -15.86
N VAL A 288 -18.51 19.77 -15.63
CA VAL A 288 -17.79 19.35 -14.41
C VAL A 288 -18.36 20.04 -13.17
N HIS A 289 -18.70 21.33 -13.26
CA HIS A 289 -19.35 22.04 -12.15
C HIS A 289 -20.68 21.40 -11.77
N GLN A 290 -21.57 21.16 -12.76
CA GLN A 290 -22.87 20.51 -12.53
C GLN A 290 -22.72 19.09 -11.98
N LEU A 291 -21.71 18.36 -12.45
CA LEU A 291 -21.37 17.01 -11.98
C LEU A 291 -20.92 17.01 -10.52
N LEU A 292 -20.11 17.99 -10.08
CA LEU A 292 -19.58 18.04 -8.72
C LEU A 292 -20.50 18.75 -7.71
N SER A 293 -21.48 19.55 -8.17
CA SER A 293 -22.39 20.30 -7.28
C SER A 293 -23.09 19.43 -6.21
N PRO A 294 -23.53 18.18 -6.48
CA PRO A 294 -24.15 17.32 -5.47
C PRO A 294 -23.26 17.01 -4.27
N LEU A 295 -21.94 17.05 -4.42
CA LEU A 295 -21.00 16.83 -3.31
C LEU A 295 -21.12 17.96 -2.29
N ALA A 296 -21.06 19.20 -2.77
CA ALA A 296 -21.20 20.38 -1.93
C ALA A 296 -22.60 20.50 -1.32
N GLU A 297 -23.65 20.24 -2.11
CA GLU A 297 -25.05 20.28 -1.67
C GLU A 297 -25.34 19.31 -0.50
N ASN A 298 -24.66 18.16 -0.46
CA ASN A 298 -24.83 17.13 0.57
C ASN A 298 -23.72 17.14 1.65
N GLY A 299 -22.79 18.10 1.63
CA GLY A 299 -21.70 18.18 2.60
C GLY A 299 -20.73 16.98 2.55
N VAL A 300 -20.44 16.49 1.34
CA VAL A 300 -19.49 15.41 1.08
C VAL A 300 -18.18 16.01 0.55
N SER A 301 -17.09 15.83 1.31
CA SER A 301 -15.76 16.32 0.94
C SER A 301 -15.11 15.42 -0.11
N MET A 302 -14.23 16.00 -0.91
CA MET A 302 -13.46 15.31 -1.95
C MET A 302 -11.98 15.37 -1.61
N THR A 303 -11.31 14.22 -1.61
CA THR A 303 -9.87 14.10 -1.29
C THR A 303 -9.01 13.92 -2.54
N LYS A 304 -9.61 13.55 -3.67
CA LYS A 304 -8.90 13.38 -4.96
C LYS A 304 -9.81 13.75 -6.12
N PHE A 305 -9.25 14.41 -7.12
CA PHE A 305 -9.89 14.67 -8.41
C PHE A 305 -8.86 14.61 -9.52
N GLU A 306 -8.92 13.56 -10.35
CA GLU A 306 -7.98 13.32 -11.45
C GLU A 306 -8.75 13.11 -12.75
N SER A 307 -8.41 13.86 -13.80
CA SER A 307 -9.05 13.73 -15.11
C SER A 307 -8.18 12.94 -16.09
N ARG A 308 -8.78 12.02 -16.84
CA ARG A 308 -8.09 11.26 -17.88
C ARG A 308 -8.93 11.19 -19.15
N PRO A 309 -8.31 11.25 -20.35
CA PRO A 309 -9.03 11.02 -21.60
C PRO A 309 -9.53 9.58 -21.67
N SER A 310 -10.78 9.38 -22.05
CA SER A 310 -11.36 8.06 -22.30
C SER A 310 -10.73 7.41 -23.53
N ARG A 311 -10.51 6.09 -23.48
CA ARG A 311 -9.98 5.31 -24.60
C ARG A 311 -11.09 4.76 -25.51
N THR A 312 -12.35 4.81 -25.08
CA THR A 312 -13.50 4.20 -25.77
C THR A 312 -14.38 5.21 -26.50
N GLY A 313 -14.29 6.50 -26.20
CA GLY A 313 -15.06 7.58 -26.83
C GLY A 313 -14.18 8.77 -27.22
N LEU A 314 -14.33 9.27 -28.44
CA LEU A 314 -13.67 10.50 -28.91
C LEU A 314 -14.13 11.68 -28.04
N TRP A 315 -13.20 12.31 -27.32
CA TRP A 315 -13.42 13.54 -26.52
C TRP A 315 -14.24 13.38 -25.22
N GLU A 316 -14.38 12.17 -24.71
CA GLU A 316 -14.94 11.95 -23.38
C GLU A 316 -13.84 11.88 -22.32
N TYR A 317 -14.06 12.49 -21.16
CA TYR A 317 -13.12 12.46 -20.03
C TYR A 317 -13.70 11.61 -18.90
N LEU A 318 -12.84 10.79 -18.31
CA LEU A 318 -13.08 10.10 -17.06
C LEU A 318 -12.49 10.90 -15.92
N PHE A 319 -13.26 11.09 -14.86
CA PHE A 319 -12.88 11.73 -13.62
C PHE A 319 -12.80 10.66 -12.53
N PHE A 320 -11.61 10.45 -11.99
CA PHE A 320 -11.36 9.60 -10.83
C PHE A 320 -11.42 10.46 -9.59
N VAL A 321 -12.34 10.12 -8.70
CA VAL A 321 -12.69 10.94 -7.55
C VAL A 321 -12.73 10.09 -6.30
N ASP A 322 -12.12 10.59 -5.23
CA ASP A 322 -12.27 10.02 -3.90
C ASP A 322 -13.04 11.00 -3.03
N ILE A 323 -14.05 10.49 -2.34
CA ILE A 323 -14.90 11.25 -1.44
C ILE A 323 -14.82 10.71 -0.02
N GLU A 324 -15.02 11.57 0.97
CA GLU A 324 -15.11 11.17 2.37
C GLU A 324 -16.49 10.62 2.69
N GLY A 325 -16.52 9.42 3.28
CA GLY A 325 -17.73 8.74 3.73
C GLY A 325 -17.94 7.39 3.06
N HIS A 326 -18.74 6.56 3.72
CA HIS A 326 -19.14 5.23 3.24
C HIS A 326 -20.42 5.29 2.42
N THR A 327 -20.60 4.36 1.47
CA THR A 327 -21.79 4.25 0.60
C THR A 327 -23.10 3.95 1.35
N SER A 328 -23.03 3.61 2.64
CA SER A 328 -24.19 3.41 3.51
C SER A 328 -24.64 4.69 4.24
N GLU A 329 -23.86 5.77 4.19
CA GLU A 329 -24.24 7.05 4.79
C GLU A 329 -25.28 7.76 3.92
N ALA A 330 -26.34 8.29 4.52
CA ALA A 330 -27.42 8.97 3.81
C ALA A 330 -26.92 10.12 2.91
N ARG A 331 -25.96 10.93 3.41
CA ARG A 331 -25.36 12.02 2.62
C ARG A 331 -24.65 11.51 1.36
N VAL A 332 -23.93 10.40 1.45
CA VAL A 332 -23.20 9.80 0.33
C VAL A 332 -24.18 9.14 -0.65
N GLN A 333 -25.21 8.46 -0.15
CA GLN A 333 -26.26 7.87 -0.97
C GLN A 333 -26.98 8.92 -1.82
N ASN A 334 -27.42 10.01 -1.20
CA ASN A 334 -28.05 11.14 -1.88
C ASN A 334 -27.13 11.74 -2.95
N THR A 335 -25.84 11.92 -2.64
CA THR A 335 -24.85 12.35 -3.62
C THR A 335 -24.72 11.37 -4.79
N LEU A 336 -24.60 10.06 -4.53
CA LEU A 336 -24.43 9.06 -5.57
C LEU A 336 -25.66 8.95 -6.48
N GLU A 337 -26.86 9.09 -5.93
CA GLU A 337 -28.11 9.15 -6.71
C GLU A 337 -28.11 10.37 -7.64
N ALA A 338 -27.83 11.57 -7.11
CA ALA A 338 -27.73 12.78 -7.92
C ALA A 338 -26.62 12.71 -8.98
N LEU A 339 -25.49 12.06 -8.69
CA LEU A 339 -24.42 11.84 -9.67
C LEU A 339 -24.88 10.93 -10.82
N ARG A 340 -25.62 9.85 -10.52
CA ARG A 340 -26.16 8.93 -11.54
C ARG A 340 -27.15 9.60 -12.48
N GLU A 341 -27.89 10.61 -12.02
CA GLU A 341 -28.82 11.38 -12.85
C GLU A 341 -28.10 12.36 -13.79
N ARG A 342 -26.94 12.88 -13.38
CA ARG A 342 -26.24 13.98 -14.09
C ARG A 342 -25.10 13.49 -14.98
N ALA A 343 -24.41 12.42 -14.59
CA ALA A 343 -23.25 11.91 -15.29
C ALA A 343 -23.63 11.02 -16.48
N ALA A 344 -22.79 11.00 -17.51
CA ALA A 344 -22.94 10.05 -18.61
C ALA A 344 -22.55 8.63 -18.19
N PHE A 345 -21.67 8.51 -17.20
CA PHE A 345 -21.23 7.26 -16.60
C PHE A 345 -20.87 7.53 -15.13
N VAL A 346 -21.25 6.62 -14.23
CA VAL A 346 -20.77 6.56 -12.85
C VAL A 346 -20.55 5.11 -12.47
N LYS A 347 -19.36 4.80 -11.97
CA LYS A 347 -19.06 3.52 -11.34
C LYS A 347 -18.43 3.78 -9.97
N VAL A 348 -19.05 3.20 -8.95
CA VAL A 348 -18.45 3.12 -7.60
C VAL A 348 -17.40 2.01 -7.64
N LEU A 349 -16.15 2.40 -7.43
CA LEU A 349 -14.99 1.52 -7.43
C LEU A 349 -14.88 0.76 -6.11
N GLY A 350 -15.33 1.37 -5.01
CA GLY A 350 -15.41 0.73 -3.69
C GLY A 350 -15.50 1.77 -2.58
N ALA A 351 -16.05 1.36 -1.44
CA ALA A 351 -15.93 2.09 -0.19
C ALA A 351 -14.97 1.31 0.72
N TYR A 352 -14.14 1.99 1.49
CA TYR A 352 -13.08 1.35 2.27
C TYR A 352 -12.59 2.26 3.41
N PRO A 353 -12.01 1.68 4.49
CA PRO A 353 -11.44 2.47 5.58
C PRO A 353 -10.26 3.32 5.11
N VAL A 354 -10.15 4.53 5.67
CA VAL A 354 -8.96 5.38 5.50
C VAL A 354 -7.74 4.67 6.10
N ALA A 355 -6.57 4.78 5.45
CA ALA A 355 -5.33 4.22 5.96
C ALA A 355 -5.07 4.63 7.43
N VAL A 356 -4.86 3.64 8.31
CA VAL A 356 -4.61 3.84 9.74
C VAL A 356 -3.11 3.95 10.06
N LEU A 357 -2.23 3.54 9.13
CA LEU A 357 -0.77 3.42 9.26
C LEU A 357 -0.01 3.78 7.98
#